data_AF-A0A7J8CG03-F1
#
_entry.id   AF-A0A7J8CG03-F1
#
_cell.length_a   1.000
_cell.length_b   1.000
_cell.length_c   1.000
_cell.angle_alpha   90.00
_cell.angle_beta   90.00
_cell.angle_gamma   90.00
#
_symmetry.space_group_name_H-M   'P 1'
#
loop_
_entity.id
_entity.type
_entity.pdbx_description
1 polymer ?
#
loop_
_entity_poly.entity_id
_entity_poly.type
_entity_poly.pdbx_seq_one_letter_code
_entity_poly.pdbx_strand_id
1 'polypeptide(L)'
;MVLERLCQSLQSQYYCRRCLLLKRLDLTTSAFHWSDRAEAQGEAMKAVLTPIREALTPESDVSIAHILAARADLSRLVPATSKATRQVTCCAINKVLMGNVPDRGGRPDELEPPMPIWKSRREDGGGQNAGRQRWDRKKKKKK
;
A
#
# COMPACT_ATOMS: atom_id res chain seq x y z
N MET A 1 4.79 -35.00 -10.86
CA MET A 1 5.62 -34.47 -9.76
C MET A 1 6.04 -32.99 -9.86
N VAL A 2 6.32 -32.37 -11.02
CA VAL A 2 6.63 -30.91 -11.08
C VAL A 2 5.36 -30.04 -11.14
N LEU A 3 4.41 -30.40 -12.01
CA LEU A 3 3.17 -29.64 -12.21
C LEU A 3 2.31 -29.59 -10.94
N GLU A 4 2.20 -30.70 -10.22
CA GLU A 4 1.45 -30.77 -8.96
C GLU A 4 2.05 -29.85 -7.89
N ARG A 5 3.38 -29.83 -7.75
CA ARG A 5 4.08 -28.93 -6.83
C ARG A 5 3.83 -27.46 -7.18
N LEU A 6 3.86 -27.13 -8.48
CA LEU A 6 3.54 -25.78 -8.94
C LEU A 6 2.08 -25.42 -8.61
N CYS A 7 1.14 -26.31 -8.89
CA CYS A 7 -0.28 -26.09 -8.59
C CYS A 7 -0.49 -25.88 -7.09
N GLN A 8 0.14 -26.68 -6.24
CA GLN A 8 0.04 -26.54 -4.78
C GLN A 8 0.63 -25.21 -4.29
N SER A 9 1.78 -24.79 -4.84
CA SER A 9 2.39 -23.50 -4.52
C SER A 9 1.49 -22.32 -4.93
N LEU A 10 0.93 -22.38 -6.14
CA LEU A 10 0.01 -21.37 -6.64
C LEU A 10 -1.28 -21.32 -5.82
N GLN A 11 -1.87 -22.46 -5.48
CA GLN A 11 -3.05 -22.54 -4.61
C GLN A 11 -2.81 -21.90 -3.25
N SER A 12 -1.65 -22.18 -2.62
CA SER A 12 -1.27 -21.54 -1.35
C SER A 12 -1.16 -20.02 -1.47
N GLN A 13 -0.50 -19.51 -2.52
CA GLN A 13 -0.42 -18.07 -2.77
C GLN A 13 -1.80 -17.44 -3.03
N TYR A 14 -2.64 -18.11 -3.82
CA TYR A 14 -3.99 -17.64 -4.14
C TYR A 14 -4.87 -17.59 -2.91
N TYR A 15 -4.80 -18.62 -2.06
CA TYR A 15 -5.49 -18.69 -0.78
C TYR A 15 -5.12 -17.49 0.11
N CYS A 16 -3.83 -17.24 0.31
CA CYS A 16 -3.35 -16.09 1.09
C CYS A 16 -3.87 -14.75 0.53
N ARG A 17 -3.84 -14.57 -0.80
CA ARG A 17 -4.36 -13.36 -1.46
C ARG A 17 -5.87 -13.22 -1.27
N ARG A 18 -6.65 -14.31 -1.40
CA ARG A 18 -8.10 -14.29 -1.18
C ARG A 18 -8.43 -13.96 0.27
N CYS A 19 -7.76 -14.56 1.25
CA CYS A 19 -7.89 -14.21 2.66
C CYS A 19 -7.68 -12.71 2.90
N LEU A 20 -6.62 -12.13 2.32
CA LEU A 20 -6.37 -10.69 2.42
C LEU A 20 -7.51 -9.87 1.83
N LEU A 21 -7.99 -10.21 0.63
CA LEU A 21 -9.08 -9.49 -0.03
C LEU A 21 -10.40 -9.57 0.74
N LEU A 22 -10.72 -10.75 1.30
CA LEU A 22 -11.89 -10.93 2.15
C LEU A 22 -11.80 -10.09 3.42
N LYS A 23 -10.64 -10.09 4.09
CA LYS A 23 -10.41 -9.23 5.27
C LYS A 23 -10.48 -7.75 4.92
N ARG A 24 -9.95 -7.34 3.77
CA ARG A 24 -10.11 -5.97 3.28
C ARG A 24 -11.58 -5.61 3.10
N LEU A 25 -12.37 -6.47 2.46
CA LEU A 25 -13.81 -6.27 2.29
C LEU A 25 -14.52 -6.10 3.64
N ASP A 26 -14.21 -6.96 4.61
CA ASP A 26 -14.77 -6.90 5.97
C ASP A 26 -14.45 -5.56 6.64
N LEU A 27 -13.18 -5.14 6.58
CA LEU A 27 -12.73 -3.88 7.16
C LEU A 27 -13.36 -2.67 6.45
N THR A 28 -13.43 -2.67 5.12
CA THR A 28 -14.10 -1.59 4.38
C THR A 28 -15.58 -1.50 4.71
N THR A 29 -16.25 -2.64 4.89
CA THR A 29 -17.66 -2.68 5.29
C THR A 29 -17.85 -2.12 6.69
N SER A 30 -16.96 -2.49 7.62
CA SER A 30 -16.99 -1.98 9.00
C SER A 30 -16.73 -0.47 9.10
N ALA A 31 -15.86 0.08 8.25
CA ALA A 31 -15.52 1.50 8.24
C ALA A 31 -16.71 2.40 7.87
N PHE A 32 -17.68 1.90 7.10
CA PHE A 32 -18.90 2.66 6.80
C PHE A 32 -19.71 2.96 8.07
N HIS A 33 -19.69 2.10 9.10
CA HIS A 33 -20.41 2.33 10.34
C HIS A 33 -19.86 3.48 11.20
N TRP A 34 -18.79 4.16 10.78
CA TRP A 34 -18.18 5.27 11.53
C TRP A 34 -18.82 6.63 11.25
N SER A 35 -19.88 6.69 10.44
CA SER A 35 -20.62 7.93 10.20
C SER A 35 -22.07 7.80 10.63
N ASP A 36 -22.63 8.83 11.27
CA ASP A 36 -24.01 8.85 11.78
C ASP A 36 -25.04 8.49 10.69
N ARG A 37 -24.79 8.94 9.45
CA ARG A 37 -25.66 8.65 8.30
C ARG A 37 -25.67 7.16 7.94
N ALA A 38 -24.52 6.50 8.04
CA ALA A 38 -24.37 5.09 7.69
C ALA A 38 -24.70 4.16 8.85
N GLU A 39 -24.67 4.65 10.09
CA GLU A 39 -25.20 3.93 11.25
C GLU A 39 -26.71 3.68 11.07
N ALA A 40 -27.47 4.72 10.70
CA ALA A 40 -28.92 4.60 10.42
C ALA A 40 -29.27 3.65 9.26
N GLN A 41 -28.36 3.48 8.29
CA GLN A 41 -28.53 2.58 7.13
C GLN A 41 -27.77 1.25 7.30
N GLY A 42 -27.18 1.02 8.47
CA GLY A 42 -26.24 -0.07 8.71
C GLY A 42 -26.88 -1.45 8.57
N GLU A 43 -28.11 -1.61 9.04
CA GLU A 43 -28.83 -2.89 8.92
C GLU A 43 -29.21 -3.21 7.47
N ALA A 44 -29.71 -2.22 6.72
CA ALA A 44 -30.02 -2.38 5.30
C ALA A 44 -28.77 -2.76 4.49
N MET A 45 -27.64 -2.11 4.78
CA MET A 45 -26.36 -2.43 4.15
C MET A 45 -25.88 -3.86 4.51
N LYS A 46 -25.96 -4.26 5.78
CA LYS A 46 -25.62 -5.62 6.22
C LYS A 46 -26.50 -6.66 5.54
N ALA A 47 -27.82 -6.44 5.47
CA ALA A 47 -28.74 -7.36 4.82
C ALA A 47 -28.36 -7.66 3.36
N VAL A 48 -27.81 -6.68 2.65
CA VAL A 48 -27.34 -6.85 1.26
C VAL A 48 -25.95 -7.49 1.20
N LEU A 49 -25.01 -7.09 2.06
CA LEU A 49 -23.61 -7.52 1.97
C LEU A 49 -23.34 -8.90 2.59
N THR A 50 -24.04 -9.27 3.66
CA THR A 50 -23.87 -10.56 4.33
C THR A 50 -23.99 -11.77 3.39
N PRO A 51 -25.05 -11.93 2.57
CA PRO A 51 -25.15 -13.09 1.68
C PRO A 51 -24.03 -13.14 0.64
N ILE A 52 -23.61 -11.98 0.13
CA ILE A 52 -22.47 -11.88 -0.79
C ILE A 52 -21.19 -12.33 -0.08
N ARG A 53 -20.98 -11.88 1.15
CA ARG A 53 -19.78 -12.20 1.92
C ARG A 53 -19.70 -13.68 2.29
N GLU A 54 -20.82 -14.32 2.59
CA GLU A 54 -20.94 -15.75 2.91
C GLU A 54 -20.66 -16.63 1.69
N ALA A 55 -21.06 -16.19 0.50
CA ALA A 55 -20.75 -16.90 -0.75
C ALA A 55 -19.26 -16.83 -1.14
N LEU A 56 -18.49 -15.89 -0.56
CA LEU A 56 -17.08 -15.70 -0.91
C LEU A 56 -16.16 -16.49 0.01
N THR A 57 -15.48 -17.47 -0.59
CA THR A 57 -14.56 -18.38 0.09
C THR A 57 -13.09 -18.04 -0.21
N PRO A 58 -12.14 -18.38 0.68
CA PRO A 58 -10.71 -18.28 0.37
C PRO A 58 -10.19 -19.44 -0.51
N GLU A 59 -10.91 -20.57 -0.56
CA GLU A 59 -10.55 -21.74 -1.35
C GLU A 59 -10.66 -21.47 -2.87
N SER A 60 -9.80 -22.12 -3.64
CA SER A 60 -9.83 -22.05 -5.11
C SER A 60 -10.51 -23.27 -5.71
N ASP A 61 -11.50 -23.06 -6.58
CA ASP A 61 -12.15 -24.14 -7.34
C ASP A 61 -11.33 -24.58 -8.58
N VAL A 62 -10.16 -23.98 -8.78
CA VAL A 62 -9.28 -24.25 -9.93
C VAL A 62 -8.49 -25.54 -9.68
N SER A 63 -8.65 -26.48 -10.60
CA SER A 63 -7.99 -27.79 -10.58
C SER A 63 -6.96 -27.89 -11.71
N ILE A 64 -6.10 -28.90 -11.65
CA ILE A 64 -5.11 -29.16 -12.72
C ILE A 64 -5.82 -29.36 -14.07
N ALA A 65 -6.97 -30.03 -14.08
CA ALA A 65 -7.77 -30.21 -15.29
C ALA A 65 -8.22 -28.87 -15.88
N HIS A 66 -8.63 -27.91 -15.04
CA HIS A 66 -8.99 -26.57 -15.49
C HIS A 66 -7.80 -25.83 -16.13
N ILE A 67 -6.59 -26.01 -15.59
CA ILE A 67 -5.37 -25.41 -16.13
C ILE A 67 -5.01 -26.03 -17.50
N LEU A 68 -5.11 -27.36 -17.61
CA LEU A 68 -4.81 -28.08 -18.86
C LEU A 68 -5.86 -27.81 -19.95
N ALA A 69 -7.12 -27.59 -19.56
CA ALA A 69 -8.19 -27.22 -20.48
C ALA A 69 -8.14 -25.74 -20.90
N ALA A 70 -7.35 -24.90 -20.22
CA ALA A 70 -7.27 -23.48 -20.52
C ALA A 70 -6.66 -23.27 -21.92
N ARG A 71 -7.44 -22.70 -22.84
CA ARG A 71 -6.95 -22.30 -24.18
C ARG A 71 -6.04 -21.08 -24.07
N ALA A 72 -5.15 -20.91 -25.04
CA ALA A 72 -4.17 -19.81 -25.09
C ALA A 72 -4.81 -18.41 -24.99
N ASP A 73 -6.08 -18.25 -25.37
CA ASP A 73 -6.77 -16.96 -25.29
C ASP A 73 -7.13 -16.54 -23.85
N LEU A 74 -7.26 -17.48 -22.91
CA LEU A 74 -7.57 -17.20 -21.50
C LEU A 74 -6.37 -16.68 -20.70
N SER A 75 -5.15 -16.86 -21.21
CA SER A 75 -3.92 -16.34 -20.58
C SER A 75 -3.63 -14.88 -20.99
N ARG A 76 -4.35 -14.33 -21.98
CA ARG A 76 -4.27 -12.91 -22.34
C ARG A 76 -5.03 -12.06 -21.34
N LEU A 77 -4.37 -11.74 -20.22
CA LEU A 77 -4.87 -10.74 -19.28
C LEU A 77 -4.81 -9.35 -19.94
N VAL A 78 -5.96 -8.86 -20.41
CA VAL A 78 -6.10 -7.46 -20.85
C VAL A 78 -6.28 -6.60 -19.60
N PRO A 79 -5.39 -5.63 -19.31
CA PRO A 79 -5.54 -4.78 -18.15
C PRO A 79 -6.88 -4.04 -18.21
N ALA A 80 -7.73 -4.24 -17.19
CA ALA A 80 -9.03 -3.58 -17.11
C ALA A 80 -8.93 -2.04 -17.08
N THR A 81 -7.76 -1.52 -16.69
CA THR A 81 -7.43 -0.09 -16.65
C THR A 81 -6.84 0.45 -17.95
N SER A 82 -6.64 -0.41 -18.97
CA SER A 82 -6.06 0.03 -20.22
C SER A 82 -6.94 1.08 -20.89
N LYS A 83 -6.31 2.01 -21.62
CA LYS A 83 -7.02 3.04 -22.39
C LYS A 83 -8.02 2.41 -23.35
N ALA A 84 -7.65 1.32 -24.02
CA ALA A 84 -8.50 0.59 -24.95
C ALA A 84 -9.74 0.01 -24.24
N THR A 85 -9.58 -0.60 -23.07
CA THR A 85 -10.71 -1.13 -22.30
C THR A 85 -11.63 0.00 -21.81
N ARG A 86 -11.06 1.09 -21.27
CA ARG A 86 -11.83 2.24 -20.76
C ARG A 86 -12.59 3.03 -21.82
N GLN A 87 -12.11 3.04 -23.07
CA GLN A 87 -12.83 3.63 -24.19
C GLN A 87 -14.19 2.96 -24.43
N VAL A 88 -14.30 1.66 -24.13
CA VAL A 88 -15.50 0.85 -24.42
C VAL A 88 -16.35 0.61 -23.15
N THR A 89 -15.79 0.81 -21.95
CA THR A 89 -16.46 0.55 -20.66
C THR A 89 -16.84 1.81 -19.88
N CYS A 90 -17.13 2.92 -20.57
CA CYS A 90 -17.61 4.15 -19.94
C CYS A 90 -18.93 3.89 -19.18
N CYS A 91 -18.98 4.28 -17.90
CA CYS A 91 -20.17 4.15 -17.06
C CYS A 91 -20.40 5.44 -16.25
N ALA A 92 -21.56 5.56 -15.60
CA ALA A 92 -21.90 6.76 -14.83
C ALA A 92 -20.87 7.12 -13.73
N ILE A 93 -20.09 6.13 -13.27
CA ILE A 93 -19.02 6.29 -12.27
C ILE A 93 -17.67 6.60 -12.95
N ASN A 94 -17.33 5.91 -14.05
CA ASN A 94 -16.07 6.09 -14.80
C ASN A 94 -16.30 6.85 -16.11
N LYS A 95 -16.71 8.12 -16.01
CA LYS A 95 -17.03 8.96 -17.18
C LYS A 95 -15.80 9.53 -17.88
N VAL A 96 -14.74 9.84 -17.12
CA VAL A 96 -13.61 10.63 -17.63
C VAL A 96 -12.42 9.73 -17.95
N LEU A 97 -12.08 9.64 -19.23
CA LEU A 97 -10.80 9.08 -19.67
C LEU A 97 -9.76 10.18 -19.65
N MET A 98 -8.85 10.13 -18.68
CA MET A 98 -7.73 11.07 -18.61
C MET A 98 -6.87 10.92 -19.86
N GLY A 99 -6.61 12.04 -20.53
CA GLY A 99 -5.74 12.11 -21.70
C GLY A 99 -4.27 11.92 -21.34
N ASN A 100 -3.38 12.38 -22.22
CA ASN A 100 -1.95 12.37 -21.91
C ASN A 100 -1.70 13.29 -20.70
N VAL A 101 -1.28 12.72 -19.56
CA VAL A 101 -1.00 13.47 -18.34
C VAL A 101 0.47 13.90 -18.42
N PRO A 102 0.77 15.21 -18.44
CA PRO A 102 2.15 15.70 -18.41
C PRO A 102 2.86 15.14 -17.19
N ASP A 103 4.17 14.90 -17.32
CA ASP A 103 4.98 14.47 -16.20
C ASP A 103 4.86 15.49 -15.05
N ARG A 104 4.63 14.98 -13.84
CA ARG A 104 4.45 15.81 -12.64
C ARG A 104 5.74 15.97 -11.84
N GLY A 105 6.85 15.42 -12.34
CA GLY A 105 8.14 15.43 -11.67
C GLY A 105 8.13 14.62 -10.36
N GLY A 106 9.16 14.78 -9.55
CA GLY A 106 9.29 14.07 -8.27
C GLY A 106 9.81 12.65 -8.41
N ARG A 107 10.45 12.32 -9.52
CA ARG A 107 11.23 11.08 -9.60
C ARG A 107 12.34 11.17 -8.56
N PRO A 108 12.55 10.12 -7.74
CA PRO A 108 13.62 10.11 -6.75
C PRO A 108 14.99 10.47 -7.34
N ASP A 109 15.22 10.12 -8.60
CA ASP A 109 16.47 10.38 -9.34
C ASP A 109 16.62 11.84 -9.82
N GLU A 110 15.53 12.62 -9.85
CA GLU A 110 15.52 14.04 -10.25
C GLU A 110 15.60 14.99 -9.04
N LEU A 111 15.47 14.44 -7.82
CA LEU A 111 15.56 15.21 -6.59
C LEU A 111 17.04 15.46 -6.25
N GLU A 112 17.43 16.73 -6.18
CA GLU A 112 18.72 17.09 -5.62
C GLU A 112 18.78 16.59 -4.17
N PRO A 113 19.81 15.80 -3.79
CA PRO A 113 19.94 15.34 -2.41
C PRO A 113 20.03 16.54 -1.47
N PRO A 114 19.34 16.53 -0.33
CA PRO A 114 19.39 17.65 0.61
C PRO A 114 20.83 17.91 1.04
N MET A 115 21.24 19.19 1.09
CA MET A 115 22.59 19.54 1.50
C MET A 115 22.95 18.89 2.85
N PRO A 116 24.11 18.24 2.96
CA PRO A 116 24.52 17.63 4.22
C PRO A 116 24.74 18.71 5.29
N ILE A 117 24.23 18.47 6.50
CA ILE A 117 24.43 19.36 7.65
C ILE A 117 25.85 19.17 8.17
N TRP A 118 26.60 20.27 8.29
CA TRP A 118 27.92 20.25 8.91
C TRP A 118 27.79 19.99 10.42
N LYS A 119 28.39 18.89 10.91
CA LYS A 119 28.51 18.62 12.35
C LYS A 119 29.88 19.07 12.84
N SER A 120 29.94 19.77 13.96
CA SER A 120 31.21 20.10 14.60
C SER A 120 31.96 18.81 14.96
N ARG A 121 33.28 18.83 14.75
CA ARG A 121 34.17 17.75 15.17
C ARG A 121 34.00 17.56 16.68
N ARG A 122 33.58 16.37 17.12
CA ARG A 122 33.57 16.01 18.54
C ARG A 122 35.02 15.98 19.01
N GLU A 123 35.35 16.79 20.01
CA GLU A 123 36.61 16.67 20.73
C GLU A 123 36.49 15.47 21.67
N ASP A 124 36.82 14.28 21.20
CA ASP A 124 37.06 13.13 22.07
C ASP A 124 38.37 12.45 21.65
N GLY A 125 39.44 12.76 22.39
CA GLY A 125 40.60 11.89 22.56
C GLY A 125 41.95 12.43 22.07
N GLY A 126 42.74 13.01 22.97
CA GLY A 126 44.18 13.21 22.73
C GLY A 126 44.82 14.18 23.73
N GLY A 127 45.23 13.68 24.89
CA GLY A 127 45.76 14.51 25.97
C GLY A 127 47.06 15.25 25.64
N GLN A 128 47.23 16.42 26.26
CA GLN A 128 48.53 17.01 26.61
C GLN A 128 48.34 18.18 27.57
N ASN A 129 48.65 17.89 28.82
CA ASN A 129 49.28 18.75 29.81
C ASN A 129 49.60 20.20 29.39
N ALA A 130 48.85 21.18 29.90
CA ALA A 130 49.33 22.56 30.07
C ALA A 130 48.46 23.27 31.11
N GLY A 131 49.01 23.43 32.31
CA GLY A 131 48.34 24.09 33.42
C GLY A 131 48.16 25.59 33.23
N ARG A 132 47.14 26.13 33.91
CA ARG A 132 47.24 27.24 34.88
C ARG A 132 45.83 27.75 35.17
N GLN A 133 45.35 27.42 36.36
CA GLN A 133 44.22 28.09 36.99
C GLN A 133 44.68 29.48 37.46
N ARG A 134 43.95 30.54 37.08
CA ARG A 134 43.64 31.74 37.89
C ARG A 134 42.97 32.81 37.02
N TRP A 135 41.73 33.17 37.33
CA TRP A 135 41.45 34.39 38.11
C TRP A 135 39.94 34.62 38.30
N ASP A 136 39.56 34.82 39.55
CA ASP A 136 38.38 35.55 39.98
C ASP A 136 38.21 36.90 39.28
N ARG A 137 36.95 37.28 38.95
CA ARG A 137 36.35 38.55 39.44
C ARG A 137 34.85 38.63 39.14
N LYS A 138 34.01 38.27 40.12
CA LYS A 138 32.56 38.51 40.10
C LYS A 138 32.30 40.02 40.27
N LYS A 139 31.85 40.71 39.22
CA LYS A 139 31.36 42.10 39.28
C LYS A 139 29.88 42.15 39.69
N LYS A 140 29.61 43.04 40.64
CA LYS A 140 28.33 43.43 41.27
C LYS A 140 27.19 43.70 40.28
N LYS A 141 25.95 43.39 40.70
CA LYS A 141 24.73 44.13 40.32
C LYS A 141 24.08 44.74 41.57
N LYS A 142 24.06 46.08 41.62
CA LYS A 142 22.96 46.93 42.14
C LYS A 142 21.93 46.97 41.00
N LYS A 143 20.62 47.09 41.20
CA LYS A 143 19.80 47.70 42.24
C LYS A 143 18.46 46.95 42.22
#